data_AF-A0A022R0P1-F1
#
_entry.id   AF-A0A022R0P1-F1
#
_cell.length_a   1.000
_cell.length_b   1.000
_cell.length_c   1.000
_cell.angle_alpha   90.00
_cell.angle_beta   90.00
_cell.angle_gamma   90.00
#
_symmetry.space_group_name_H-M   'P 1'
#
loop_
_entity.id
_entity.type
_entity.pdbx_description
1 polymer ?
#
loop_
_entity_poly.entity_id
_entity_poly.type
_entity_poly.pdbx_seq_one_letter_code
_entity_poly.pdbx_strand_id
1 'polypeptide(L)'
;MNVSEYLSAAKQININQVSLPPNVQTDIDQIQNTIDSAATTLSNKTQDNSKRIKNLIQSVRLALIILSAAMLLLTFLGFVFSILGMQLPVYILVITGWILVTGTFILCGIFLLLHNVTGDTCVAMNQWVQNPTAHTALDDIMPCVDKATSEETLTKSKQVTSQLVDSINTVISNVSNINFAPNFVPLYYNQSGPLVPSLCNPYNPDFTDRACTPGEVDLNNATQVWSGYVCETSANGTCVTMGRLNPTLYGQMAATVNVSNGLNEYGPFLVELEDCTFGRETFMDIQEIYCPGLREHSRRIYVGLVMVATAVMLSLVFWVIYGRERRHRAYTKHHIEEADNKQI
;
A
#
# COMPACT_ATOMS: atom_id res chain seq x y z
N MET A 1 5.21 16.71 -2.40
CA MET A 1 4.36 17.28 -1.34
C MET A 1 3.23 16.31 -1.09
N ASN A 2 2.66 16.26 0.11
CA ASN A 2 1.53 15.38 0.42
C ASN A 2 0.25 16.22 0.57
N VAL A 3 -0.94 15.62 0.37
CA VAL A 3 -2.25 16.31 0.52
C VAL A 3 -2.37 17.09 1.84
N SER A 4 -1.79 16.58 2.93
CA SER A 4 -1.75 17.24 4.25
C SER A 4 -1.03 18.60 4.24
N GLU A 5 0.02 18.77 3.44
CA GLU A 5 0.74 20.06 3.31
C GLU A 5 -0.12 21.12 2.63
N TYR A 6 -0.92 20.73 1.63
CA TYR A 6 -1.85 21.65 0.95
C TYR A 6 -3.04 22.03 1.83
N LEU A 7 -3.56 21.10 2.63
CA LEU A 7 -4.59 21.41 3.64
C LEU A 7 -4.06 22.38 4.70
N SER A 8 -2.78 22.27 5.08
CA SER A 8 -2.15 23.23 5.99
C SER A 8 -2.03 24.63 5.38
N ALA A 9 -1.78 24.72 4.06
CA ALA A 9 -1.74 25.98 3.33
C ALA A 9 -3.13 26.63 3.22
N ALA A 10 -4.21 25.84 3.10
CA ALA A 10 -5.58 26.34 3.07
C ALA A 10 -5.97 27.14 4.31
N LYS A 11 -5.43 26.80 5.48
CA LYS A 11 -5.64 27.56 6.73
C LYS A 11 -5.05 28.96 6.68
N GLN A 12 -4.01 29.17 5.87
CA GLN A 12 -3.30 30.44 5.78
C GLN A 12 -3.93 31.39 4.74
N ILE A 13 -4.97 30.95 4.02
CA ILE A 13 -5.68 31.79 3.07
C ILE A 13 -6.46 32.87 3.84
N ASN A 14 -6.00 34.11 3.69
CA ASN A 14 -6.70 35.32 4.11
C ASN A 14 -6.66 36.28 2.94
N ILE A 15 -7.68 36.23 2.07
CA ILE A 15 -7.81 37.12 0.92
C ILE A 15 -8.88 38.15 1.29
N ASN A 16 -8.59 39.44 1.13
CA ASN A 16 -9.50 40.56 1.40
C ASN A 16 -10.00 40.73 2.85
N GLN A 17 -9.22 40.37 3.88
CA GLN A 17 -9.66 40.40 5.29
C GLN A 17 -10.83 39.45 5.60
N VAL A 18 -11.20 38.57 4.67
CA VAL A 18 -12.14 37.48 4.91
C VAL A 18 -11.31 36.27 5.31
N SER A 19 -11.09 36.13 6.61
CA SER A 19 -10.64 34.87 7.20
C SER A 19 -11.68 33.80 6.86
N LEU A 20 -11.25 32.59 6.51
CA LEU A 20 -12.15 31.43 6.50
C LEU A 20 -12.94 31.44 7.82
N PRO A 21 -14.27 31.30 7.79
CA PRO A 21 -15.03 31.36 9.02
C PRO A 21 -14.57 30.22 9.95
N PRO A 22 -14.56 30.44 11.29
CA PRO A 22 -13.88 29.53 12.23
C PRO A 22 -14.34 28.07 12.15
N ASN A 23 -15.58 27.84 11.73
CA ASN A 23 -16.13 26.51 11.48
C ASN A 23 -15.37 25.77 10.36
N VAL A 24 -15.08 26.44 9.24
CA VAL A 24 -14.36 25.82 8.11
C VAL A 24 -12.91 25.52 8.47
N GLN A 25 -12.26 26.39 9.26
CA GLN A 25 -10.91 26.11 9.77
C GLN A 25 -10.90 24.87 10.68
N THR A 26 -11.90 24.76 11.56
CA THR A 26 -12.06 23.60 12.45
C THR A 26 -12.33 22.31 11.66
N ASP A 27 -13.13 22.37 10.59
CA ASP A 27 -13.40 21.21 9.72
C ASP A 27 -12.13 20.76 8.99
N ILE A 28 -11.31 21.70 8.49
CA ILE A 28 -10.01 21.39 7.87
C ILE A 28 -9.06 20.76 8.91
N ASP A 29 -9.03 21.25 10.15
CA ASP A 29 -8.25 20.65 11.24
C ASP A 29 -8.68 19.20 11.51
N GLN A 30 -9.99 18.96 11.57
CA GLN A 30 -10.53 17.62 11.80
C GLN A 30 -10.21 16.67 10.64
N ILE A 31 -10.36 17.12 9.40
CA ILE A 31 -10.04 16.35 8.20
C ILE A 31 -8.55 16.02 8.15
N GLN A 32 -7.67 16.99 8.38
CA GLN A 32 -6.22 16.77 8.38
C GLN A 32 -5.81 15.74 9.44
N ASN A 33 -6.30 15.90 10.68
CA ASN A 33 -6.01 14.94 11.76
C ASN A 33 -6.52 13.54 11.43
N THR A 34 -7.68 13.45 10.77
CA THR A 34 -8.27 12.16 10.35
C THR A 34 -7.44 11.51 9.25
N ILE A 35 -7.02 12.27 8.23
CA ILE A 35 -6.16 11.78 7.15
C ILE A 35 -4.80 11.32 7.68
N ASP A 36 -4.15 12.13 8.52
CA ASP A 36 -2.84 11.79 9.09
C ASP A 36 -2.93 10.56 10.00
N SER A 37 -3.99 10.46 10.81
CA SER A 37 -4.24 9.28 11.66
C SER A 37 -4.55 8.02 10.85
N ALA A 38 -5.37 8.14 9.79
CA ALA A 38 -5.70 7.03 8.90
C ALA A 38 -4.46 6.56 8.13
N ALA A 39 -3.68 7.49 7.57
CA ALA A 39 -2.47 7.18 6.82
C ALA A 39 -1.40 6.52 7.70
N THR A 40 -1.18 7.04 8.92
CA THR A 40 -0.23 6.44 9.87
C THR A 40 -0.70 5.07 10.35
N THR A 41 -1.99 4.91 10.67
CA THR A 41 -2.56 3.62 11.08
C THR A 41 -2.47 2.60 9.97
N LEU A 42 -2.83 2.97 8.73
CA LEU A 42 -2.76 2.10 7.57
C LEU A 42 -1.31 1.71 7.25
N SER A 43 -0.38 2.66 7.28
CA SER A 43 1.05 2.41 7.07
C SER A 43 1.60 1.44 8.12
N ASN A 44 1.36 1.71 9.41
CA ASN A 44 1.80 0.86 10.51
C ASN A 44 1.20 -0.55 10.41
N LYS A 45 -0.12 -0.67 10.18
CA LYS A 45 -0.78 -1.98 10.03
C LYS A 45 -0.33 -2.74 8.80
N THR A 46 -0.12 -2.05 7.68
CA THR A 46 0.37 -2.66 6.43
C THR A 46 1.81 -3.15 6.60
N GLN A 47 2.67 -2.35 7.25
CA GLN A 47 4.04 -2.74 7.53
C GLN A 47 4.11 -3.94 8.48
N ASP A 48 3.33 -3.91 9.56
CA ASP A 48 3.25 -5.02 10.52
C ASP A 48 2.73 -6.30 9.86
N ASN A 49 1.65 -6.21 9.09
CA ASN A 49 1.06 -7.35 8.39
C ASN A 49 2.02 -7.90 7.32
N SER A 50 2.63 -7.02 6.51
CA SER A 50 3.63 -7.42 5.50
C SER A 50 4.82 -8.14 6.14
N LYS A 51 5.33 -7.62 7.26
CA LYS A 51 6.42 -8.27 8.02
C LYS A 51 6.00 -9.64 8.55
N ARG A 52 4.81 -9.75 9.15
CA ARG A 52 4.27 -11.02 9.64
C ARG A 52 4.11 -12.05 8.53
N ILE A 53 3.53 -11.65 7.39
CA ILE A 53 3.34 -12.53 6.22
C ILE A 53 4.69 -13.00 5.67
N LYS A 54 5.66 -12.09 5.46
CA LYS A 54 7.00 -12.45 4.98
C LYS A 54 7.70 -13.41 5.92
N ASN A 55 7.63 -13.16 7.23
CA ASN A 55 8.21 -14.07 8.24
C ASN A 55 7.57 -15.46 8.17
N LEU A 56 6.23 -15.54 8.11
CA LEU A 56 5.52 -16.82 8.00
C LEU A 56 5.92 -17.58 6.73
N ILE A 57 5.95 -16.92 5.57
CA ILE A 57 6.34 -17.54 4.29
C ILE A 57 7.79 -18.04 4.37
N GLN A 58 8.71 -17.25 4.94
CA GLN A 58 10.10 -17.65 5.12
C GLN A 58 10.23 -18.85 6.06
N SER A 59 9.51 -18.87 7.18
CA SER A 59 9.49 -20.01 8.11
C SER A 59 8.97 -21.28 7.44
N VAL A 60 7.88 -21.19 6.67
CA VAL A 60 7.31 -22.34 5.94
C VAL A 60 8.27 -22.83 4.86
N ARG A 61 8.89 -21.93 4.09
CA ARG A 61 9.91 -22.29 3.09
C ARG A 61 11.08 -23.03 3.72
N LEU A 62 11.59 -22.54 4.85
CA LEU A 62 12.67 -23.20 5.58
C LEU A 62 12.25 -24.59 6.07
N ALA A 63 11.04 -24.72 6.63
CA ALA A 63 10.51 -26.00 7.07
C ALA A 63 10.42 -27.03 5.92
N LEU A 64 9.93 -26.62 4.74
CA LEU A 64 9.87 -27.49 3.56
C LEU A 64 11.26 -27.94 3.09
N ILE A 65 12.26 -27.06 3.11
CA ILE A 65 13.65 -27.41 2.74
C ILE A 65 14.22 -28.42 3.75
N ILE A 66 14.10 -28.15 5.04
CA ILE A 66 14.59 -29.06 6.10
C ILE A 66 13.92 -30.42 5.97
N LEU A 67 12.61 -30.44 5.75
CA LEU A 67 11.84 -31.67 5.57
C LEU A 67 12.34 -32.48 4.37
N SER A 68 12.55 -31.83 3.23
CA SER A 68 13.06 -32.51 2.03
C SER A 68 14.46 -33.10 2.25
N ALA A 69 15.37 -32.37 2.90
CA ALA A 69 16.72 -32.83 3.21
C ALA A 69 16.71 -33.98 4.22
N ALA A 70 15.88 -33.89 5.27
CA ALA A 70 15.74 -34.94 6.28
C ALA A 70 15.17 -36.23 5.67
N MET A 71 14.19 -36.14 4.77
CA MET A 71 13.65 -37.29 4.06
C MET A 71 14.72 -37.97 3.18
N LEU A 72 15.49 -37.18 2.42
CA LEU A 72 16.60 -37.72 1.61
C LEU A 72 17.64 -38.43 2.48
N LEU A 73 18.07 -37.81 3.58
CA LEU A 73 19.01 -38.40 4.52
C LEU A 73 18.47 -39.71 5.11
N LEU A 74 17.20 -39.73 5.52
CA LEU A 74 16.54 -40.91 6.09
C LEU A 74 16.50 -42.06 5.08
N THR A 75 16.17 -41.78 3.82
CA THR A 75 16.17 -42.81 2.77
C THR A 75 17.56 -43.37 2.50
N PHE A 76 18.59 -42.52 2.47
CA PHE A 76 19.98 -42.92 2.25
C PHE A 76 20.52 -43.79 3.40
N LEU A 77 20.45 -43.29 4.64
CA LEU A 77 20.90 -44.03 5.84
C LEU A 77 20.14 -45.35 6.00
N GLY A 78 18.86 -45.29 5.72
CA GLY A 78 17.97 -46.42 5.62
C GLY A 78 18.43 -47.57 4.76
N PHE A 79 18.72 -47.22 3.50
CA PHE A 79 19.22 -48.17 2.52
C PHE A 79 20.55 -48.79 2.96
N VAL A 80 21.49 -47.96 3.43
CA VAL A 80 22.81 -48.41 3.91
C VAL A 80 22.69 -49.36 5.11
N PHE A 81 21.90 -49.01 6.13
CA PHE A 81 21.74 -49.85 7.32
C PHE A 81 20.93 -51.12 7.06
N SER A 82 19.98 -51.09 6.12
CA SER A 82 19.25 -52.28 5.69
C SER A 82 20.17 -53.33 5.03
N ILE A 83 21.16 -52.90 4.26
CA ILE A 83 22.19 -53.79 3.69
C ILE A 83 23.09 -54.34 4.79
N LEU A 84 23.63 -53.47 5.66
CA LEU A 84 24.54 -53.84 6.75
C LEU A 84 23.88 -54.70 7.84
N GLY A 85 22.55 -54.75 7.91
CA GLY A 85 21.81 -55.60 8.85
C GLY A 85 21.84 -55.13 10.31
N MET A 86 22.18 -53.86 10.55
CA MET A 86 22.29 -53.30 11.90
C MET A 86 20.92 -52.99 12.50
N GLN A 87 20.53 -53.68 13.58
CA GLN A 87 19.15 -53.60 14.11
C GLN A 87 18.83 -52.30 14.86
N LEU A 88 19.76 -51.81 15.67
CA LEU A 88 19.57 -50.61 16.50
C LEU A 88 19.36 -49.31 15.69
N PRO A 89 20.19 -48.98 14.67
CA PRO A 89 19.99 -47.76 13.88
C PRO A 89 18.72 -47.79 13.03
N VAL A 90 18.29 -48.97 12.55
CA VAL A 90 17.03 -49.10 11.79
C VAL A 90 15.84 -48.73 12.68
N TYR A 91 15.83 -49.15 13.95
CA TYR A 91 14.75 -48.80 14.87
C TYR A 91 14.67 -47.29 15.15
N ILE A 92 15.82 -46.64 15.33
CA ILE A 92 15.90 -45.18 15.49
C ILE A 92 15.39 -44.46 14.25
N LEU A 93 15.77 -44.90 13.04
CA LEU A 93 15.29 -44.31 11.79
C LEU A 93 13.78 -44.45 11.62
N VAL A 94 13.19 -45.58 12.03
CA VAL A 94 11.74 -45.78 11.96
C VAL A 94 11.01 -44.80 12.88
N ILE A 95 11.47 -44.61 14.12
CA ILE A 95 10.88 -43.63 15.05
C ILE A 95 10.99 -42.22 14.48
N THR A 96 12.18 -41.81 14.03
CA THR A 96 12.40 -40.50 13.41
C THR A 96 11.53 -40.30 12.17
N GLY A 97 11.37 -41.35 11.34
CA GLY A 97 10.52 -41.32 10.15
C GLY A 97 9.06 -41.06 10.49
N TRP A 98 8.52 -41.71 11.53
CA TRP A 98 7.15 -41.44 11.98
C TRP A 98 6.96 -40.01 12.49
N ILE A 99 7.96 -39.44 13.17
CA ILE A 99 7.93 -38.02 13.58
C ILE A 99 7.93 -37.09 12.36
N LEU A 100 8.70 -37.41 11.31
CA LEU A 100 8.67 -36.64 10.06
C LEU A 100 7.30 -36.74 9.36
N VAL A 101 6.70 -37.93 9.35
CA VAL A 101 5.37 -38.16 8.77
C VAL A 101 4.31 -37.32 9.50
N THR A 102 4.30 -37.30 10.84
CA THR A 102 3.35 -36.46 11.59
C THR A 102 3.57 -34.97 11.29
N GLY A 103 4.83 -34.52 11.22
CA GLY A 103 5.18 -33.16 10.80
C GLY A 103 4.68 -32.81 9.39
N THR A 104 4.83 -33.71 8.41
CA THR A 104 4.31 -33.50 7.04
C THR A 104 2.80 -33.34 7.00
N PHE A 105 2.04 -34.10 7.81
CA PHE A 105 0.59 -34.00 7.86
C PHE A 105 0.12 -32.67 8.47
N ILE A 106 0.81 -32.16 9.49
CA ILE A 106 0.51 -30.84 10.07
C ILE A 106 0.73 -29.74 9.02
N LEU A 107 1.87 -29.76 8.31
CA LEU A 107 2.14 -28.81 7.22
C LEU A 107 1.11 -28.92 6.10
N CYS A 108 0.71 -30.14 5.74
CA CYS A 108 -0.34 -30.40 4.76
C CYS A 108 -1.67 -29.73 5.17
N GLY A 109 -2.07 -29.85 6.42
CA GLY A 109 -3.26 -29.18 6.96
C GLY A 109 -3.19 -27.66 6.84
N ILE A 110 -2.04 -27.06 7.16
CA ILE A 110 -1.82 -25.61 7.01
C ILE A 110 -1.98 -25.18 5.54
N PHE A 111 -1.37 -25.90 4.60
CA PHE A 111 -1.50 -25.58 3.16
C PHE A 111 -2.91 -25.76 2.62
N LEU A 112 -3.69 -26.71 3.14
CA LEU A 112 -5.10 -26.86 2.80
C LEU A 112 -5.91 -25.64 3.26
N LEU A 113 -5.70 -25.17 4.50
CA LEU A 113 -6.34 -23.95 4.99
C LEU A 113 -5.95 -22.74 4.14
N LEU A 114 -4.67 -22.58 3.81
CA LEU A 114 -4.20 -21.50 2.95
C LEU A 114 -4.84 -21.55 1.55
N HIS A 115 -5.01 -22.73 0.98
CA HIS A 115 -5.67 -22.90 -0.33
C HIS A 115 -7.12 -22.41 -0.28
N ASN A 116 -7.87 -22.79 0.75
CA ASN A 116 -9.26 -22.38 0.91
C ASN A 116 -9.38 -20.88 1.20
N VAL A 117 -8.61 -20.36 2.16
CA VAL A 117 -8.61 -18.92 2.49
C VAL A 117 -8.24 -18.06 1.29
N THR A 118 -7.28 -18.50 0.47
CA THR A 118 -6.93 -17.79 -0.76
C THR A 118 -8.10 -17.82 -1.75
N GLY A 119 -8.74 -18.97 -1.92
CA GLY A 119 -9.93 -19.11 -2.77
C GLY A 119 -11.06 -18.18 -2.33
N ASP A 120 -11.40 -18.20 -1.04
CA ASP A 120 -12.46 -17.37 -0.46
C ASP A 120 -12.14 -15.88 -0.58
N THR A 121 -10.90 -15.48 -0.30
CA THR A 121 -10.44 -14.09 -0.46
C THR A 121 -10.56 -13.63 -1.92
N CYS A 122 -10.15 -14.45 -2.88
CA CYS A 122 -10.24 -14.13 -4.30
C CYS A 122 -11.70 -14.02 -4.78
N VAL A 123 -12.60 -14.87 -4.27
CA VAL A 123 -14.04 -14.78 -4.57
C VAL A 123 -14.65 -13.52 -3.96
N ALA A 124 -14.29 -13.19 -2.72
CA ALA A 124 -14.74 -11.98 -2.05
C ALA A 124 -14.28 -10.71 -2.78
N MET A 125 -13.02 -10.65 -3.22
CA MET A 125 -12.49 -9.55 -4.05
C MET A 125 -13.28 -9.40 -5.35
N ASN A 126 -13.53 -10.51 -6.05
CA ASN A 126 -14.33 -10.50 -7.28
C ASN A 126 -15.79 -10.03 -7.05
N GLN A 127 -16.42 -10.43 -5.95
CA GLN A 127 -17.76 -9.98 -5.60
C GLN A 127 -17.82 -8.48 -5.34
N TRP A 128 -16.81 -7.93 -4.64
CA TRP A 128 -16.70 -6.50 -4.40
C TRP A 128 -16.47 -5.71 -5.69
N VAL A 129 -15.61 -6.19 -6.58
CA VAL A 129 -15.38 -5.57 -7.91
C VAL A 129 -16.69 -5.46 -8.72
N GLN A 130 -17.55 -6.49 -8.65
CA GLN A 130 -18.82 -6.51 -9.37
C GLN A 130 -19.89 -5.62 -8.73
N ASN A 131 -19.90 -5.49 -7.40
CA ASN A 131 -20.90 -4.72 -6.66
C ASN A 131 -20.24 -3.91 -5.51
N PRO A 132 -19.51 -2.83 -5.83
CA PRO A 132 -18.76 -2.05 -4.83
C PRO A 132 -19.67 -1.28 -3.86
N THR A 133 -20.91 -1.00 -4.26
CA THR A 133 -21.93 -0.27 -3.49
C THR A 133 -22.84 -1.16 -2.64
N ALA A 134 -22.65 -2.47 -2.67
CA ALA A 134 -23.33 -3.36 -1.73
C ALA A 134 -22.60 -3.28 -0.39
N HIS A 135 -23.33 -3.12 0.72
CA HIS A 135 -22.78 -3.13 2.08
C HIS A 135 -21.89 -4.35 2.31
N THR A 136 -20.59 -4.16 2.12
CA THR A 136 -19.55 -5.15 2.35
C THR A 136 -18.68 -4.67 3.49
N ALA A 137 -17.89 -5.57 4.09
CA ALA A 137 -16.91 -5.19 5.10
C ALA A 137 -15.86 -4.17 4.61
N LEU A 138 -15.81 -3.89 3.29
CA LEU A 138 -14.95 -2.91 2.66
C LEU A 138 -15.63 -1.53 2.44
N ASP A 139 -16.97 -1.48 2.42
CA ASP A 139 -17.79 -0.26 2.32
C ASP A 139 -17.56 0.66 3.54
N ASP A 140 -17.35 0.07 4.72
CA ASP A 140 -17.03 0.80 5.97
C ASP A 140 -15.66 1.53 5.92
N ILE A 141 -14.79 1.19 4.96
CA ILE A 141 -13.42 1.74 4.85
C ILE A 141 -13.30 2.65 3.63
N MET A 142 -14.02 2.36 2.53
CA MET A 142 -14.07 3.17 1.31
C MET A 142 -15.52 3.23 0.80
N PRO A 143 -16.35 4.16 1.30
CA PRO A 143 -17.71 4.32 0.79
C PRO A 143 -17.64 4.86 -0.64
N CYS A 144 -18.00 4.00 -1.60
CA CYS A 144 -17.97 4.35 -3.01
C CYS A 144 -19.15 5.26 -3.35
N VAL A 145 -18.85 6.37 -4.02
CA VAL A 145 -19.84 7.30 -4.54
C VAL A 145 -20.12 6.96 -6.01
N ASP A 146 -21.30 7.31 -6.51
CA ASP A 146 -21.62 7.11 -7.92
C ASP A 146 -20.83 8.07 -8.81
N LYS A 147 -20.52 7.63 -10.04
CA LYS A 147 -19.72 8.38 -10.99
C LYS A 147 -20.25 9.80 -11.28
N ALA A 148 -21.57 10.01 -11.27
CA ALA A 148 -22.14 11.33 -11.56
C ALA A 148 -21.86 12.31 -10.43
N THR A 149 -22.00 11.87 -9.18
CA THR A 149 -21.64 12.67 -8.00
C THR A 149 -20.12 12.94 -7.96
N SER A 150 -19.27 11.96 -8.30
CA SER A 150 -17.82 12.16 -8.34
C SER A 150 -17.38 13.13 -9.46
N GLU A 151 -18.03 13.10 -10.64
CA GLU A 151 -17.83 14.09 -11.71
C GLU A 151 -18.29 15.51 -11.28
N GLU A 152 -19.38 15.60 -10.50
CA GLU A 152 -19.80 16.87 -9.90
C GLU A 152 -18.74 17.39 -8.91
N THR A 153 -18.21 16.53 -8.03
CA THR A 153 -17.13 16.88 -7.09
C THR A 153 -15.89 17.39 -7.83
N LEU A 154 -15.47 16.74 -8.92
CA LEU A 154 -14.37 17.20 -9.76
C LEU A 154 -14.64 18.59 -10.34
N THR A 155 -15.84 18.80 -10.88
CA THR A 155 -16.26 20.09 -11.46
C THR A 155 -16.24 21.19 -10.40
N LYS A 156 -16.70 20.91 -9.18
CA LYS A 156 -16.61 21.84 -8.04
C LYS A 156 -15.17 22.15 -7.66
N SER A 157 -14.27 21.16 -7.66
CA SER A 157 -12.85 21.38 -7.43
C SER A 157 -12.25 22.33 -8.47
N LYS A 158 -12.50 22.09 -9.78
CA LYS A 158 -12.06 22.98 -10.87
C LYS A 158 -12.62 24.39 -10.72
N GLN A 159 -13.88 24.52 -10.34
CA GLN A 159 -14.53 25.81 -10.08
C GLN A 159 -13.82 26.58 -8.96
N VAL A 160 -13.54 25.93 -7.82
CA VAL A 160 -12.85 26.55 -6.68
C VAL A 160 -11.45 27.00 -7.10
N THR A 161 -10.69 26.16 -7.79
CA THR A 161 -9.36 26.50 -8.30
C THR A 161 -9.40 27.71 -9.24
N SER A 162 -10.35 27.76 -10.18
CA SER A 162 -10.55 28.92 -11.06
C SER A 162 -10.83 30.20 -10.26
N GLN A 163 -11.75 30.13 -9.29
CA GLN A 163 -12.12 31.30 -8.48
C GLN A 163 -10.96 31.82 -7.61
N LEU A 164 -10.11 30.93 -7.09
CA LEU A 164 -8.91 31.30 -6.34
C LEU A 164 -7.88 31.99 -7.24
N VAL A 165 -7.65 31.46 -8.45
CA VAL A 165 -6.76 32.09 -9.44
C VAL A 165 -7.27 33.47 -9.85
N ASP A 166 -8.57 33.60 -10.14
CA ASP A 166 -9.18 34.87 -10.53
C ASP A 166 -9.10 35.91 -9.39
N SER A 167 -9.25 35.46 -8.14
CA SER A 167 -9.09 36.31 -6.96
C SER A 167 -7.65 36.82 -6.82
N ILE A 168 -6.66 35.95 -6.99
CA ILE A 168 -5.25 36.35 -7.00
C ILE A 168 -4.97 37.34 -8.14
N ASN A 169 -5.45 37.05 -9.34
CA ASN A 169 -5.23 37.91 -10.51
C ASN A 169 -5.86 39.29 -10.32
N THR A 170 -7.02 39.37 -9.67
CA THR A 170 -7.66 40.63 -9.28
C THR A 170 -6.78 41.41 -8.30
N VAL A 171 -6.15 40.74 -7.33
CA VAL A 171 -5.20 41.39 -6.40
C VAL A 171 -3.94 41.85 -7.14
N ILE A 172 -3.40 41.04 -8.05
CA ILE A 172 -2.24 41.41 -8.86
C ILE A 172 -2.55 42.66 -9.70
N SER A 173 -3.66 42.63 -10.45
CA SER A 173 -4.00 43.71 -11.38
C SER A 173 -4.44 44.98 -10.67
N ASN A 174 -5.21 44.87 -9.58
CA ASN A 174 -5.88 46.01 -8.94
C ASN A 174 -5.16 46.51 -7.69
N VAL A 175 -4.25 45.72 -7.09
CA VAL A 175 -3.51 46.12 -5.89
C VAL A 175 -2.01 46.21 -6.19
N SER A 176 -1.39 45.12 -6.63
CA SER A 176 0.07 45.04 -6.76
C SER A 176 0.62 45.79 -7.98
N ASN A 177 -0.14 45.86 -9.06
CA ASN A 177 0.28 46.52 -10.31
C ASN A 177 -0.27 47.96 -10.45
N ILE A 178 -1.11 48.43 -9.52
CA ILE A 178 -1.63 49.81 -9.51
C ILE A 178 -0.79 50.70 -8.59
N ASN A 179 -0.35 51.83 -9.12
CA ASN A 179 0.26 52.89 -8.32
C ASN A 179 -0.85 53.75 -7.69
N PHE A 180 -1.23 53.45 -6.45
CA PHE A 180 -2.24 54.24 -5.72
C PHE A 180 -1.74 55.66 -5.40
N ALA A 181 -2.68 56.59 -5.25
CA ALA A 181 -2.37 57.94 -4.77
C ALA A 181 -2.21 57.97 -3.22
N PRO A 182 -1.48 58.96 -2.66
CA PRO A 182 -1.12 59.01 -1.24
C PRO A 182 -2.28 58.97 -0.23
N ASN A 183 -3.48 59.28 -0.69
CA ASN A 183 -4.71 59.33 0.09
C ASN A 183 -5.38 57.95 0.29
N PHE A 184 -4.94 56.89 -0.41
CA PHE A 184 -5.55 55.55 -0.33
C PHE A 184 -4.85 54.64 0.70
N VAL A 185 -4.74 55.06 1.96
CA VAL A 185 -4.21 54.19 3.04
C VAL A 185 -5.28 53.14 3.41
N PRO A 186 -4.98 51.82 3.51
CA PRO A 186 -3.66 51.18 3.57
C PRO A 186 -3.12 50.67 2.21
N LEU A 187 -3.84 50.85 1.11
CA LEU A 187 -3.47 50.38 -0.24
C LEU A 187 -2.31 51.19 -0.87
N TYR A 188 -2.07 52.40 -0.35
CA TYR A 188 -0.95 53.24 -0.73
C TYR A 188 0.32 52.81 -0.01
N TYR A 189 1.21 52.16 -0.74
CA TYR A 189 2.58 51.87 -0.34
C TYR A 189 3.53 52.11 -1.53
N ASN A 190 4.81 52.39 -1.26
CA ASN A 190 5.77 52.77 -2.29
C ASN A 190 6.19 51.55 -3.14
N GLN A 191 5.38 51.21 -4.14
CA GLN A 191 5.61 50.10 -5.06
C GLN A 191 6.67 50.47 -6.09
N SER A 192 7.92 50.06 -5.86
CA SER A 192 9.01 50.20 -6.83
C SER A 192 9.30 48.84 -7.47
N GLY A 193 9.57 48.75 -8.78
CA GLY A 193 9.96 47.49 -9.44
C GLY A 193 9.02 46.98 -10.54
N PRO A 194 9.39 45.87 -11.21
CA PRO A 194 8.67 45.33 -12.36
C PRO A 194 7.28 44.82 -12.00
N LEU A 195 6.37 44.84 -12.96
CA LEU A 195 4.99 44.36 -12.79
C LEU A 195 4.98 42.88 -12.44
N VAL A 196 4.16 42.51 -11.46
CA VAL A 196 3.97 41.12 -11.06
C VAL A 196 3.19 40.42 -12.17
N PRO A 197 3.68 39.30 -12.72
CA PRO A 197 2.98 38.56 -13.76
C PRO A 197 1.76 37.84 -13.18
N SER A 198 0.68 37.75 -13.96
CA SER A 198 -0.57 37.09 -13.56
C SER A 198 -0.40 35.58 -13.42
N LEU A 199 -1.18 34.98 -12.53
CA LEU A 199 -1.28 33.54 -12.37
C LEU A 199 -2.09 32.94 -13.53
N CYS A 200 -1.60 31.85 -14.09
CA CYS A 200 -2.33 31.07 -15.09
C CYS A 200 -3.52 30.37 -14.44
N ASN A 201 -4.70 30.52 -15.04
CA ASN A 201 -5.84 29.67 -14.73
C ASN A 201 -5.73 28.41 -15.59
N PRO A 202 -5.66 27.20 -15.01
CA PRO A 202 -5.55 25.97 -15.78
C PRO A 202 -6.84 25.63 -16.53
N TYR A 203 -7.94 26.36 -16.30
CA TYR A 203 -9.25 26.07 -16.88
C TYR A 203 -9.83 27.23 -17.69
N ASN A 204 -10.67 26.89 -18.66
CA ASN A 204 -11.57 27.79 -19.37
C ASN A 204 -12.85 28.07 -18.54
N PRO A 205 -13.71 29.04 -18.94
CA PRO A 205 -14.97 29.32 -18.26
C PRO A 205 -15.97 28.15 -18.20
N ASP A 206 -15.80 27.15 -19.07
CA ASP A 206 -16.56 25.89 -19.09
C ASP A 206 -15.86 24.76 -18.31
N PHE A 207 -14.79 25.07 -17.57
CA PHE A 207 -13.95 24.15 -16.79
C PHE A 207 -13.19 23.08 -17.60
N THR A 208 -13.09 23.27 -18.93
CA THR A 208 -12.16 22.50 -19.77
C THR A 208 -10.73 22.96 -19.56
N ASP A 209 -9.77 22.05 -19.74
CA ASP A 209 -8.37 22.36 -19.49
C ASP A 209 -7.83 23.32 -20.57
N ARG A 210 -7.03 24.30 -20.14
CA ARG A 210 -6.41 25.29 -21.04
C ARG A 210 -4.91 25.38 -20.82
N ALA A 211 -4.19 25.65 -21.91
CA ALA A 211 -2.78 26.00 -21.82
C ALA A 211 -2.61 27.45 -21.36
N CYS A 212 -1.56 27.71 -20.58
CA CYS A 212 -1.18 29.05 -20.16
C CYS A 212 -0.69 29.87 -21.35
N THR A 213 -1.08 31.14 -21.37
CA THR A 213 -0.64 32.09 -22.40
C THR A 213 0.71 32.71 -22.05
N PRO A 214 1.51 33.16 -23.05
CA PRO A 214 2.78 33.82 -22.78
C PRO A 214 2.61 35.05 -21.88
N GLY A 215 3.26 35.05 -20.72
CA GLY A 215 3.17 36.12 -19.72
C GLY A 215 2.41 35.73 -18.45
N GLU A 216 1.64 34.64 -18.48
CA GLU A 216 1.08 34.01 -17.27
C GLU A 216 2.12 33.10 -16.61
N VAL A 217 2.03 32.95 -15.29
CA VAL A 217 2.87 32.03 -14.51
C VAL A 217 2.08 30.79 -14.14
N ASP A 218 2.66 29.62 -14.35
CA ASP A 218 2.07 28.34 -13.98
C ASP A 218 1.96 28.17 -12.44
N LEU A 219 0.91 27.48 -11.98
CA LEU A 219 0.65 27.20 -10.57
C LEU A 219 1.85 26.54 -9.87
N ASN A 220 2.59 25.67 -10.55
CA ASN A 220 3.71 24.93 -9.97
C ASN A 220 4.91 25.85 -9.63
N ASN A 221 5.12 26.90 -10.42
CA ASN A 221 6.29 27.75 -10.32
C ASN A 221 5.98 29.16 -9.80
N ALA A 222 4.70 29.50 -9.58
CA ALA A 222 4.28 30.85 -9.24
C ALA A 222 4.90 31.40 -7.96
N THR A 223 5.01 30.58 -6.91
CA THR A 223 5.66 30.99 -5.65
C THR A 223 7.13 31.36 -5.86
N GLN A 224 7.85 30.55 -6.63
CA GLN A 224 9.25 30.80 -6.96
C GLN A 224 9.41 32.07 -7.82
N VAL A 225 8.56 32.26 -8.84
CA VAL A 225 8.62 33.44 -9.71
C VAL A 225 8.29 34.71 -8.92
N TRP A 226 7.24 34.70 -8.11
CA TRP A 226 6.82 35.87 -7.33
C TRP A 226 7.77 36.22 -6.19
N SER A 227 8.60 35.29 -5.71
CA SER A 227 9.63 35.58 -4.70
C SER A 227 10.59 36.70 -5.13
N GLY A 228 10.84 36.83 -6.44
CA GLY A 228 11.67 37.90 -7.01
C GLY A 228 11.02 39.29 -7.03
N TYR A 229 9.74 39.40 -6.65
CA TYR A 229 8.97 40.64 -6.63
C TYR A 229 8.67 41.12 -5.19
N VAL A 230 9.21 40.40 -4.19
CA VAL A 230 9.01 40.71 -2.77
C VAL A 230 9.95 41.82 -2.33
N CYS A 231 9.40 42.83 -1.67
CA CYS A 231 10.16 43.93 -1.07
C CYS A 231 10.44 43.67 0.43
N GLU A 232 11.45 44.34 0.97
CA GLU A 232 11.63 44.48 2.41
C GLU A 232 10.72 45.59 2.94
N THR A 233 10.09 45.38 4.10
CA THR A 233 9.12 46.33 4.66
C THR A 233 9.66 47.10 5.86
N SER A 234 9.25 48.37 5.96
CA SER A 234 9.39 49.19 7.18
C SER A 234 8.43 48.70 8.29
N ALA A 235 8.57 49.24 9.50
CA ALA A 235 7.71 48.92 10.63
C ALA A 235 6.20 49.15 10.38
N ASN A 236 5.85 49.99 9.39
CA ASN A 236 4.47 50.29 8.99
C ASN A 236 3.97 49.42 7.83
N GLY A 237 4.73 48.40 7.40
CA GLY A 237 4.33 47.49 6.31
C GLY A 237 4.58 48.01 4.90
N THR A 238 5.21 49.18 4.76
CA THR A 238 5.53 49.80 3.46
C THR A 238 6.84 49.25 2.90
N CYS A 239 6.86 48.89 1.62
CA CYS A 239 8.07 48.51 0.89
C CYS A 239 9.16 49.62 0.95
N VAL A 240 10.37 49.23 1.32
CA VAL A 240 11.57 50.09 1.38
C VAL A 240 12.52 49.79 0.21
N THR A 241 12.60 48.53 -0.21
CA THR A 241 13.37 48.09 -1.38
C THR A 241 12.50 47.97 -2.63
N MET A 242 13.14 47.76 -3.79
CA MET A 242 12.41 47.47 -5.03
C MET A 242 11.64 46.14 -4.90
N GLY A 243 10.32 46.22 -4.94
CA GLY A 243 9.37 45.12 -5.05
C GLY A 243 7.93 45.65 -5.03
N ARG A 244 6.99 44.84 -5.53
CA ARG A 244 5.56 45.17 -5.57
C ARG A 244 4.72 44.34 -4.58
N LEU A 245 5.30 43.28 -4.05
CA LEU A 245 4.68 42.40 -3.05
C LEU A 245 5.33 42.64 -1.69
N ASN A 246 4.54 42.97 -0.67
CA ASN A 246 5.03 42.92 0.70
C ASN A 246 5.03 41.45 1.20
N PRO A 247 5.83 41.10 2.24
CA PRO A 247 5.93 39.72 2.71
C PRO A 247 4.59 39.10 3.15
N THR A 248 3.68 39.90 3.70
CA THR A 248 2.35 39.43 4.14
C THR A 248 1.46 39.04 2.96
N LEU A 249 1.40 39.89 1.93
CA LEU A 249 0.63 39.66 0.70
C LEU A 249 1.22 38.49 -0.09
N TYR A 250 2.56 38.43 -0.19
CA TYR A 250 3.25 37.30 -0.80
C TYR A 250 2.91 35.98 -0.08
N GLY A 251 2.93 35.96 1.26
CA GLY A 251 2.56 34.78 2.04
C GLY A 251 1.12 34.30 1.76
N GLN A 252 0.16 35.23 1.69
CA GLN A 252 -1.24 34.92 1.36
C GLN A 252 -1.40 34.40 -0.07
N MET A 253 -0.73 35.03 -1.04
CA MET A 253 -0.72 34.59 -2.44
C MET A 253 -0.08 33.22 -2.60
N ALA A 254 1.04 32.97 -1.92
CA ALA A 254 1.74 31.69 -1.96
C ALA A 254 0.92 30.56 -1.33
N ALA A 255 0.27 30.81 -0.19
CA ALA A 255 -0.64 29.85 0.43
C ALA A 255 -1.80 29.49 -0.53
N THR A 256 -2.38 30.49 -1.20
CA THR A 256 -3.49 30.30 -2.14
C THR A 256 -3.07 29.54 -3.40
N VAL A 257 -1.89 29.84 -3.95
CA VAL A 257 -1.30 29.08 -5.07
C VAL A 257 -1.07 27.63 -4.68
N ASN A 258 -0.52 27.37 -3.49
CA ASN A 258 -0.29 26.00 -3.04
C ASN A 258 -1.61 25.23 -3.00
N VAL A 259 -2.67 25.78 -2.42
CA VAL A 259 -3.99 25.13 -2.40
C VAL A 259 -4.55 24.90 -3.79
N SER A 260 -4.47 25.90 -4.66
CA SER A 260 -4.93 25.80 -6.05
C SER A 260 -4.16 24.71 -6.81
N ASN A 261 -2.86 24.59 -6.55
CA ASN A 261 -2.02 23.54 -7.13
C ASN A 261 -2.39 22.16 -6.58
N GLY A 262 -2.61 22.04 -5.27
CA GLY A 262 -3.05 20.81 -4.63
C GLY A 262 -4.40 20.31 -5.16
N LEU A 263 -5.37 21.21 -5.35
CA LEU A 263 -6.66 20.87 -5.95
C LEU A 263 -6.54 20.44 -7.42
N ASN A 264 -5.66 21.09 -8.19
CA ASN A 264 -5.41 20.75 -9.59
C ASN A 264 -4.70 19.40 -9.75
N GLU A 265 -3.68 19.12 -8.92
CA GLU A 265 -2.86 17.91 -9.02
C GLU A 265 -3.56 16.68 -8.41
N TYR A 266 -4.18 16.82 -7.23
CA TYR A 266 -4.82 15.71 -6.53
C TYR A 266 -6.30 15.54 -6.83
N GLY A 267 -6.95 16.52 -7.46
CA GLY A 267 -8.38 16.47 -7.80
C GLY A 267 -8.80 15.18 -8.51
N PRO A 268 -8.14 14.78 -9.61
CA PRO A 268 -8.47 13.54 -10.32
C PRO A 268 -8.30 12.28 -9.46
N PHE A 269 -7.19 12.17 -8.73
CA PHE A 269 -6.94 11.02 -7.86
C PHE A 269 -7.97 10.90 -6.72
N LEU A 270 -8.35 12.02 -6.10
CA LEU A 270 -9.35 12.02 -5.03
C LEU A 270 -10.72 11.56 -5.55
N VAL A 271 -11.05 11.89 -6.80
CA VAL A 271 -12.29 11.48 -7.47
C VAL A 271 -12.25 10.00 -7.85
N GLU A 272 -11.11 9.48 -8.29
CA GLU A 272 -10.90 8.02 -8.53
C GLU A 272 -10.92 7.19 -7.22
N LEU A 273 -10.59 7.83 -6.10
CA LEU A 273 -10.71 7.22 -4.78
C LEU A 273 -12.17 7.25 -4.31
N GLU A 274 -12.89 8.33 -4.61
CA GLU A 274 -14.30 8.54 -4.28
C GLU A 274 -15.24 7.60 -5.06
N ASP A 275 -15.00 7.39 -6.36
CA ASP A 275 -15.78 6.49 -7.21
C ASP A 275 -15.34 5.01 -7.12
N CYS A 276 -14.36 4.72 -6.26
CA CYS A 276 -13.72 3.42 -6.06
C CYS A 276 -13.09 2.79 -7.31
N THR A 277 -12.88 3.55 -8.40
CA THR A 277 -12.21 3.05 -9.60
C THR A 277 -10.81 2.55 -9.26
N PHE A 278 -10.07 3.30 -8.43
CA PHE A 278 -8.74 2.89 -7.97
C PHE A 278 -8.75 1.51 -7.25
N GLY A 279 -9.69 1.32 -6.33
CA GLY A 279 -9.83 0.05 -5.60
C GLY A 279 -10.27 -1.09 -6.51
N ARG A 280 -11.19 -0.81 -7.45
CA ARG A 280 -11.70 -1.78 -8.42
C ARG A 280 -10.62 -2.29 -9.33
N GLU A 281 -9.83 -1.40 -9.92
CA GLU A 281 -8.70 -1.77 -10.78
C GLU A 281 -7.67 -2.60 -10.03
N THR A 282 -7.31 -2.17 -8.82
CA THR A 282 -6.35 -2.90 -7.98
C THR A 282 -6.80 -4.33 -7.69
N PHE A 283 -8.07 -4.55 -7.31
CA PHE A 283 -8.56 -5.90 -7.02
C PHE A 283 -8.81 -6.74 -8.28
N MET A 284 -9.20 -6.12 -9.39
CA MET A 284 -9.26 -6.81 -10.70
C MET A 284 -7.88 -7.34 -11.07
N ASP A 285 -6.84 -6.51 -10.99
CA ASP A 285 -5.46 -6.92 -11.27
C ASP A 285 -5.02 -8.06 -10.36
N ILE A 286 -5.34 -7.99 -9.07
CA ILE A 286 -5.01 -9.06 -8.11
C ILE A 286 -5.71 -10.37 -8.47
N GLN A 287 -6.98 -10.28 -8.85
CA GLN A 287 -7.78 -11.44 -9.24
C GLN A 287 -7.26 -12.06 -10.53
N GLU A 288 -6.92 -11.27 -11.54
CA GLU A 288 -6.49 -11.81 -12.84
C GLU A 288 -5.06 -12.34 -12.80
N ILE A 289 -4.16 -11.63 -12.12
CA ILE A 289 -2.71 -11.91 -12.17
C ILE A 289 -2.30 -12.89 -11.06
N TYR A 290 -2.73 -12.66 -9.81
CA TYR A 290 -2.16 -13.38 -8.66
C TYR A 290 -3.02 -14.56 -8.20
N CYS A 291 -4.34 -14.43 -8.17
CA CYS A 291 -5.24 -15.46 -7.66
C CYS A 291 -5.10 -16.84 -8.35
N PRO A 292 -5.00 -16.95 -9.70
CA PRO A 292 -4.84 -18.24 -10.37
C PRO A 292 -3.52 -18.91 -9.98
N GLY A 293 -2.44 -18.14 -9.94
CA GLY A 293 -1.10 -18.61 -9.57
C GLY A 293 -1.05 -19.10 -8.12
N LEU A 294 -1.56 -18.32 -7.16
CA LEU A 294 -1.59 -18.73 -5.76
C LEU A 294 -2.43 -20.01 -5.57
N ARG A 295 -3.58 -20.11 -6.22
CA ARG A 295 -4.45 -21.28 -6.14
C ARG A 295 -3.78 -22.53 -6.72
N GLU A 296 -3.10 -22.39 -7.85
CA GLU A 296 -2.43 -23.51 -8.49
C GLU A 296 -1.19 -23.96 -7.69
N HIS A 297 -0.34 -23.03 -7.26
CA HIS A 297 0.86 -23.35 -6.50
C HIS A 297 0.53 -23.96 -5.13
N SER A 298 -0.44 -23.40 -4.40
CA SER A 298 -0.90 -23.97 -3.12
C SER A 298 -1.44 -25.40 -3.28
N ARG A 299 -2.23 -25.65 -4.34
CA ARG A 299 -2.72 -26.99 -4.67
C ARG A 299 -1.58 -27.97 -4.95
N ARG A 300 -0.58 -27.57 -5.75
CA ARG A 300 0.58 -28.41 -6.07
C ARG A 300 1.39 -28.76 -4.81
N ILE A 301 1.59 -27.81 -3.91
CA ILE A 301 2.29 -28.05 -2.64
C ILE A 301 1.52 -29.03 -1.76
N TYR A 302 0.21 -28.82 -1.60
CA TYR A 302 -0.66 -29.73 -0.85
C TYR A 302 -0.61 -31.17 -1.39
N VAL A 303 -0.81 -31.35 -2.70
CA VAL A 303 -0.76 -32.68 -3.33
C VAL A 303 0.63 -33.31 -3.16
N GLY A 304 1.71 -32.54 -3.34
CA GLY A 304 3.07 -33.02 -3.14
C GLY A 304 3.34 -33.49 -1.71
N LEU A 305 2.87 -32.73 -0.70
CA LEU A 305 3.01 -33.10 0.70
C LEU A 305 2.25 -34.40 1.04
N VAL A 306 1.02 -34.55 0.53
CA VAL A 306 0.23 -35.79 0.71
C VAL A 306 0.95 -36.99 0.08
N MET A 307 1.44 -36.85 -1.15
CA MET A 307 2.15 -37.93 -1.84
C MET A 307 3.44 -38.33 -1.11
N VAL A 308 4.24 -37.37 -0.65
CA VAL A 308 5.47 -37.65 0.09
C VAL A 308 5.17 -38.30 1.44
N ALA A 309 4.18 -37.79 2.18
CA ALA A 309 3.79 -38.34 3.48
C ALA A 309 3.31 -39.80 3.37
N THR A 310 2.47 -40.09 2.38
CA THR A 310 1.96 -41.45 2.14
C THR A 310 3.06 -42.40 1.67
N ALA A 311 3.94 -41.97 0.77
CA ALA A 311 5.08 -42.78 0.32
C ALA A 311 6.04 -43.14 1.45
N VAL A 312 6.36 -42.19 2.33
CA VAL A 312 7.26 -42.42 3.47
C VAL A 312 6.58 -43.29 4.53
N MET A 313 5.29 -43.10 4.77
CA MET A 313 4.55 -44.00 5.67
C MET A 313 4.62 -45.46 5.17
N LEU A 314 4.36 -45.70 3.89
CA LEU A 314 4.42 -47.04 3.30
C LEU A 314 5.83 -47.62 3.36
N SER A 315 6.86 -46.83 3.06
CA SER A 315 8.26 -47.30 3.10
C SER A 315 8.70 -47.70 4.51
N LEU A 316 8.29 -46.94 5.53
CA LEU A 316 8.54 -47.28 6.94
C LEU A 316 7.82 -48.57 7.36
N VAL A 317 6.56 -48.75 6.94
CA VAL A 317 5.81 -50.00 7.20
C VAL A 317 6.52 -51.19 6.55
N PHE A 318 6.94 -51.08 5.29
CA PHE A 318 7.68 -52.13 4.60
C PHE A 318 9.01 -52.46 5.30
N TRP A 319 9.74 -51.45 5.78
CA TRP A 319 10.96 -51.68 6.56
C TRP A 319 10.74 -52.42 7.86
N VAL A 320 9.66 -52.10 8.59
CA VAL A 320 9.32 -52.81 9.83
C VAL A 320 9.02 -54.28 9.54
N ILE A 321 8.26 -54.57 8.47
CA ILE A 321 7.94 -55.93 8.04
C ILE A 321 9.21 -56.68 7.63
N TYR A 322 10.02 -56.09 6.75
CA TYR A 322 11.28 -56.68 6.27
C TYR A 322 12.27 -56.94 7.41
N GLY A 323 12.43 -55.98 8.33
CA GLY A 323 13.28 -56.12 9.50
C GLY A 323 12.82 -57.25 10.43
N ARG A 324 11.50 -57.41 10.62
CA ARG A 324 10.91 -58.51 11.39
C ARG A 324 11.14 -59.86 10.73
N GLU A 325 10.93 -59.96 9.42
CA GLU A 325 11.12 -61.22 8.69
C GLU A 325 12.59 -61.66 8.68
N ARG A 326 13.53 -60.74 8.42
CA ARG A 326 14.97 -61.02 8.48
C ARG A 326 15.40 -61.50 9.87
N ARG A 327 14.83 -60.92 10.93
CA ARG A 327 15.05 -61.35 12.32
C ARG A 327 14.53 -62.78 12.56
N HIS A 328 13.33 -63.12 12.09
CA HIS A 328 12.83 -64.49 12.18
C HIS A 328 13.75 -65.48 11.46
N ARG A 329 14.21 -65.17 10.23
CA ARG A 329 15.15 -66.03 9.49
C ARG A 329 16.48 -66.24 10.23
N ALA A 330 17.01 -65.21 10.90
CA ALA A 330 18.25 -65.31 11.68
C ALA A 330 18.08 -66.16 12.96
N TYR A 331 16.99 -65.98 13.71
CA TYR A 331 16.71 -66.82 14.89
C TYR A 331 16.48 -68.28 14.51
N THR A 332 15.75 -68.57 13.43
CA THR A 332 15.54 -69.94 12.96
C THR A 332 16.87 -70.61 12.55
N LYS A 333 17.78 -69.89 11.88
CA LYS A 333 19.12 -70.43 11.56
C LYS A 333 19.94 -70.76 12.81
N HIS A 334 20.02 -69.85 13.78
CA HIS A 334 20.75 -70.10 15.02
C HIS A 334 20.20 -71.30 15.81
N HIS A 335 18.88 -71.46 15.88
CA HIS A 335 18.28 -72.63 16.53
C HIS A 335 18.56 -73.95 15.80
N ILE A 336 18.62 -73.94 14.46
CA ILE A 336 19.00 -75.13 13.69
C ILE A 336 20.48 -75.46 13.94
N GLU A 337 21.37 -74.47 13.92
CA GLU A 337 22.81 -74.66 14.20
C GLU A 337 23.06 -75.16 15.64
N GLU A 338 22.36 -74.62 16.64
CA GLU A 338 22.44 -75.11 18.03
C GLU A 338 21.89 -76.52 18.20
N ALA A 339 20.88 -76.91 17.42
CA ALA A 339 20.32 -78.26 17.43
C ALA A 339 21.28 -79.28 16.79
N ASP A 340 21.92 -78.92 15.67
CA ASP A 340 22.92 -79.75 15.00
C ASP A 340 24.16 -79.95 15.89
N ASN A 341 24.61 -78.90 16.57
CA ASN A 341 25.81 -78.95 17.42
C ASN A 341 25.61 -79.72 18.74
N LYS A 342 24.37 -80.11 19.08
CA LYS A 342 24.05 -80.98 20.24
C LYS A 342 23.94 -82.47 19.86
N GLN A 343 24.03 -82.82 18.58
CA GLN A 343 23.96 -84.20 18.09
C GLN A 343 25.34 -84.82 17.77
N ILE A 344 26.43 -84.09 18.03
CA ILE A 344 27.83 -84.55 18.01
C ILE A 344 28.33 -84.59 19.45
#